data_AF-A0A1X0IIA4-F1
#
_entry.id   AF-A0A1X0IIA4-F1
#
_cell.length_a   1.000
_cell.length_b   1.000
_cell.length_c   1.000
_cell.angle_alpha   90.00
_cell.angle_beta   90.00
_cell.angle_gamma   90.00
#
_symmetry.space_group_name_H-M   'P 1'
#
loop_
_entity.id
_entity.type
_entity.pdbx_description
1 polymer ?
#
loop_
_entity_poly.entity_id
_entity_poly.type
_entity_poly.pdbx_seq_one_letter_code
_entity_poly.pdbx_strand_id
1 'polypeptide(L)'
;MLIKLPDFDDDLAERLKSRTGQNTGSKAVLRAAEEYLPLLLKLEHRDRQIAELEERLRVASQVIEGARSAAALLLEKTAQGDLLAAPASSKPRMTGEEMLNELRRSAGLRQR
;
A
#
# COMPACT_ATOMS: atom_id res chain seq x y z
N MET A 1 -1.64 27.30 47.88
CA MET A 1 -0.40 26.87 48.58
C MET A 1 0.79 27.41 47.81
N LEU A 2 1.74 28.08 48.47
CA LEU A 2 2.95 28.57 47.81
C LEU A 2 3.97 27.42 47.74
N ILE A 3 4.25 26.94 46.53
CA ILE A 3 5.31 25.95 46.29
C ILE A 3 6.55 26.72 45.84
N LYS A 4 7.66 26.55 46.56
CA LYS A 4 8.97 27.07 46.17
C LYS A 4 9.78 25.93 45.59
N LEU A 5 10.38 26.16 44.44
CA LEU A 5 11.38 25.28 43.83
C LEU A 5 12.74 25.91 44.11
N PRO A 6 13.44 25.51 45.19
CA PRO A 6 14.78 26.01 45.44
C PRO A 6 15.70 25.57 44.30
N ASP A 7 16.61 26.46 43.91
CA ASP A 7 17.64 26.19 42.90
C ASP A 7 17.08 25.75 41.53
N PHE A 8 15.94 26.34 41.14
CA PHE A 8 15.36 26.08 39.82
C PHE A 8 16.30 26.61 38.72
N ASP A 9 16.62 25.74 37.76
CA ASP A 9 17.53 26.06 36.66
C ASP A 9 17.02 27.22 35.79
N ASP A 10 17.80 28.31 35.75
CA ASP A 10 17.49 29.51 34.99
C ASP A 10 17.45 29.24 33.47
N ASP A 11 18.32 28.37 32.96
CA ASP A 11 18.33 28.00 31.53
C ASP A 11 17.07 27.20 31.16
N LEU A 12 16.61 26.34 32.07
CA LEU A 12 15.32 25.67 31.92
C LEU A 12 14.16 26.68 31.97
N ALA A 13 14.20 27.65 32.87
CA ALA A 13 13.17 28.68 32.97
C ALA A 13 13.05 29.49 31.67
N GLU A 14 14.17 29.92 31.08
CA GLU A 14 14.17 30.66 29.81
C GLU A 14 13.69 29.82 28.64
N ARG A 15 14.10 28.55 28.55
CA ARG A 15 13.58 27.63 27.53
C ARG A 15 12.07 27.46 27.67
N LEU A 16 11.57 27.24 28.88
CA LEU A 16 10.14 27.10 29.12
C LEU A 16 9.38 28.37 28.77
N LYS A 17 9.88 29.56 29.13
CA LYS A 17 9.27 30.84 28.72
C LYS A 17 9.11 30.93 27.21
N SER A 18 10.17 30.63 26.45
CA SER A 18 10.14 30.65 24.98
C SER A 18 9.14 29.66 24.38
N ARG A 19 9.03 28.45 24.93
CA ARG A 19 8.17 27.38 24.41
C ARG A 19 6.70 27.55 24.77
N THR A 20 6.43 28.13 25.94
CA THR A 20 5.07 28.33 26.47
C THR A 20 4.52 29.74 26.20
N GLY A 21 5.35 30.65 25.65
CA GLY A 21 4.99 32.04 25.39
C GLY A 21 4.77 32.87 26.66
N GLN A 22 5.33 32.45 27.79
CA GLN A 22 5.14 33.11 29.08
C GLN A 22 6.29 34.05 29.43
N ASN A 23 5.99 35.15 30.11
CA ASN A 23 7.00 36.16 30.48
C ASN A 23 7.74 35.84 31.79
N THR A 24 7.19 34.96 32.64
CA THR A 24 7.80 34.58 33.93
C THR A 24 8.01 33.09 34.02
N GLY A 25 9.10 32.66 34.68
CA GLY A 25 9.44 31.24 34.80
C GLY A 25 8.37 30.45 35.54
N SER A 26 7.79 31.03 36.61
CA SER A 26 6.69 30.41 37.36
C SER A 26 5.45 30.12 36.51
N LYS A 27 5.06 31.05 35.62
CA LYS A 27 3.94 30.85 34.69
C LYS A 27 4.29 29.84 33.61
N ALA A 28 5.53 29.86 33.12
CA ALA A 28 6.00 28.91 32.13
C ALA A 28 5.98 27.47 32.67
N VAL A 29 6.45 27.26 33.91
CA VAL A 29 6.41 25.95 34.59
C VAL A 29 4.98 25.50 34.81
N LEU A 30 4.11 26.37 35.32
CA LEU A 30 2.69 26.04 35.52
C LEU A 30 2.04 25.63 34.20
N ARG A 31 2.28 26.40 33.14
CA ARG A 31 1.72 26.13 31.82
C ARG A 31 2.18 24.79 31.26
N ALA A 32 3.48 24.49 31.38
CA ALA A 32 4.04 23.21 30.95
C ALA A 32 3.45 22.04 31.75
N ALA A 33 3.25 22.21 33.06
CA ALA A 33 2.64 21.18 33.91
C ALA A 33 1.17 20.95 33.57
N GLU A 34 0.40 22.00 33.27
CA GLU A 34 -0.99 21.90 32.81
C GLU A 34 -1.10 21.16 31.47
N GLU A 35 -0.15 21.36 30.56
CA GLU A 35 -0.14 20.71 29.26
C GLU A 35 0.36 19.26 29.30
N TYR A 36 1.13 18.88 30.32
CA TYR A 36 1.75 17.55 30.43
C TYR A 36 0.73 16.41 30.35
N LEU A 37 -0.28 16.41 31.22
CA LEU A 37 -1.25 15.31 31.28
C LEU A 37 -2.06 15.18 29.98
N PRO A 38 -2.62 16.26 29.40
CA PRO A 38 -3.26 16.18 28.09
C PRO A 38 -2.36 15.66 26.98
N LEU A 39 -1.07 16.04 26.95
CA LEU A 39 -0.11 15.55 25.96
C LEU A 39 0.21 14.07 26.15
N LEU A 40 0.40 13.63 27.39
CA LEU A 40 0.62 12.23 27.71
C LEU A 40 -0.54 11.35 27.25
N LEU A 41 -1.78 11.75 27.57
CA LEU A 41 -2.99 11.04 27.13
C LEU A 41 -3.13 11.00 25.60
N LYS A 42 -2.71 12.07 24.90
CA LYS A 42 -2.67 12.08 23.44
C LYS A 42 -1.64 11.09 22.90
N LEU A 43 -0.45 11.04 23.49
CA LEU A 43 0.59 10.08 23.09
C LEU A 43 0.11 8.64 23.29
N GLU A 44 -0.40 8.29 24.47
CA GLU A 44 -0.95 6.95 24.73
C GLU A 44 -2.10 6.58 23.79
N HIS A 45 -2.93 7.56 23.40
CA HIS A 45 -3.97 7.33 22.42
C HIS A 45 -3.40 7.11 21.01
N ARG A 46 -2.41 7.91 20.59
CA ARG A 46 -1.73 7.76 19.30
C ARG A 46 -0.99 6.42 19.20
N ASP A 47 -0.29 6.00 20.26
CA ASP A 47 0.42 4.72 20.28
C ASP A 47 -0.53 3.53 20.12
N ARG A 48 -1.70 3.58 20.79
CA ARG A 48 -2.76 2.58 20.58
C ARG A 48 -3.26 2.53 19.14
N GLN A 49 -3.44 3.69 18.51
CA GLN A 49 -3.88 3.77 17.11
C GLN A 49 -2.81 3.24 16.15
N ILE A 50 -1.53 3.51 16.41
CA ILE A 50 -0.43 2.97 15.63
C ILE A 50 -0.44 1.44 15.71
N ALA A 51 -0.50 0.88 16.91
CA ALA A 51 -0.54 -0.57 17.10
C ALA A 51 -1.75 -1.22 16.39
N GLU A 52 -2.93 -0.60 16.44
CA GLU A 52 -4.12 -1.09 15.73
C GLU A 52 -3.92 -1.07 14.20
N LEU A 53 -3.38 0.02 13.67
CA LEU A 53 -3.16 0.18 12.23
C LEU A 53 -2.09 -0.78 11.71
N GLU A 54 -1.01 -0.98 12.47
CA GLU A 54 0.04 -1.94 12.15
C GLU A 54 -0.50 -3.37 12.08
N GLU A 55 -1.33 -3.77 13.04
CA GLU A 55 -1.95 -5.10 13.04
C GLU A 55 -2.90 -5.27 11.85
N ARG A 56 -3.73 -4.27 11.55
CA ARG A 56 -4.61 -4.28 10.38
C ARG A 56 -3.82 -4.39 9.08
N LEU A 57 -2.72 -3.67 8.96
CA LEU A 57 -1.84 -3.73 7.79
C LEU A 57 -1.19 -5.11 7.66
N ARG A 58 -0.74 -5.69 8.77
CA ARG A 58 -0.16 -7.04 8.81
C ARG A 58 -1.15 -8.07 8.30
N VAL A 59 -2.38 -8.06 8.81
CA VAL A 59 -3.45 -8.98 8.39
C VAL A 59 -3.79 -8.78 6.92
N ALA A 60 -3.98 -7.54 6.46
CA ALA A 60 -4.28 -7.26 5.06
C ALA A 60 -3.16 -7.75 4.12
N SER A 61 -1.90 -7.53 4.49
CA SER A 61 -0.75 -7.99 3.71
C SER A 61 -0.71 -9.52 3.62
N GLN A 62 -0.99 -10.21 4.72
CA GLN A 62 -1.06 -11.67 4.75
C GLN A 62 -2.18 -12.21 3.84
N VAL A 63 -3.36 -11.56 3.85
CA VAL A 63 -4.48 -11.94 2.97
C VAL A 63 -4.13 -11.75 1.50
N ILE A 64 -3.52 -10.62 1.14
CA ILE A 64 -3.11 -10.33 -0.23
C ILE A 64 -2.10 -11.39 -0.72
N GLU A 65 -1.13 -11.74 0.12
CA GLU A 65 -0.12 -12.73 -0.25
C GLU A 65 -0.70 -14.14 -0.40
N GLY A 66 -1.65 -14.51 0.48
CA GLY A 66 -2.42 -15.73 0.34
C GLY A 66 -3.23 -15.77 -0.96
N ALA A 67 -3.88 -14.66 -1.31
CA ALA A 67 -4.65 -14.54 -2.56
C ALA A 67 -3.75 -14.65 -3.80
N ARG A 68 -2.57 -14.04 -3.78
CA ARG A 68 -1.56 -14.17 -4.85
C ARG A 68 -1.09 -15.60 -5.03
N SER A 69 -0.77 -16.27 -3.91
CA SER A 69 -0.34 -17.67 -3.92
C SER A 69 -1.43 -18.59 -4.47
N ALA A 70 -2.69 -18.40 -4.05
CA ALA A 70 -3.82 -19.16 -4.57
C ALA A 70 -4.08 -18.90 -6.06
N ALA A 71 -3.97 -17.65 -6.51
CA ALA A 71 -4.11 -17.29 -7.92
C ALA A 71 -3.02 -17.94 -8.78
N ALA A 72 -1.77 -17.97 -8.30
CA ALA A 72 -0.67 -18.66 -8.99
C ALA A 72 -0.95 -20.16 -9.13
N LEU A 73 -1.38 -20.84 -8.06
CA LEU A 73 -1.74 -22.25 -8.10
C LEU A 73 -2.91 -22.52 -9.06
N LEU A 74 -3.94 -21.68 -9.05
CA LEU A 74 -5.06 -21.79 -9.99
C LEU A 74 -4.58 -21.63 -11.43
N LEU A 75 -3.73 -20.64 -11.70
CA LEU A 75 -3.16 -20.42 -13.02
C LEU A 75 -2.34 -21.63 -13.49
N GLU A 76 -1.51 -22.24 -12.64
CA GLU A 76 -0.77 -23.45 -12.99
C GLU A 76 -1.69 -24.61 -13.39
N LYS A 77 -2.80 -24.81 -12.66
CA LYS A 77 -3.76 -25.89 -12.93
C LYS A 77 -4.62 -25.63 -14.16
N THR A 78 -4.97 -24.38 -14.45
CA THR A 78 -5.79 -24.03 -15.62
C THR A 78 -4.96 -23.87 -16.89
N ALA A 79 -3.73 -23.34 -16.80
CA ALA A 79 -2.82 -23.21 -17.95
C ALA A 79 -2.40 -24.57 -18.53
N GLN A 80 -2.45 -25.64 -17.74
CA GLN A 80 -2.18 -27.00 -18.21
C GLN A 80 -3.22 -27.51 -19.22
N GLY A 81 -4.45 -26.96 -19.20
CA GLY A 81 -5.48 -27.26 -20.19
C GLY A 81 -5.15 -26.71 -21.58
N ASP A 82 -4.50 -25.54 -21.66
CA ASP A 82 -4.13 -24.89 -22.93
C ASP A 82 -2.96 -25.60 -23.62
N LEU A 83 -2.01 -26.14 -22.83
CA LEU A 83 -0.91 -26.98 -23.33
C LEU A 83 -1.38 -28.33 -23.89
N LEU A 84 -2.53 -28.84 -23.43
CA LEU A 84 -3.13 -30.09 -23.91
C LEU A 84 -4.22 -29.85 -24.99
N ALA A 85 -4.71 -28.62 -25.14
CA ALA A 85 -5.82 -28.27 -26.05
C ALA A 85 -5.40 -27.67 -27.40
N ALA A 86 -4.10 -27.48 -27.69
CA ALA A 86 -3.63 -27.14 -29.04
C ALA A 86 -2.36 -27.92 -29.41
N PRO A 87 -2.25 -28.49 -30.64
CA PRO A 87 -2.72 -27.86 -31.87
C PRO A 87 -3.43 -28.79 -32.88
N ALA A 88 -4.59 -28.38 -33.40
CA ALA A 88 -5.07 -28.88 -34.69
C ALA A 88 -5.97 -27.86 -35.42
N SER A 89 -5.41 -26.71 -35.77
CA SER A 89 -5.81 -26.08 -37.02
C SER A 89 -4.61 -25.51 -37.75
N SER A 90 -3.63 -26.37 -38.04
CA SER A 90 -2.85 -26.15 -39.25
C SER A 90 -3.81 -26.34 -40.43
N LYS A 91 -4.52 -25.28 -40.83
CA LYS A 91 -4.94 -25.22 -42.23
C LYS A 91 -3.66 -25.44 -43.03
N PRO A 92 -3.61 -26.41 -43.96
CA PRO A 92 -2.44 -26.56 -44.82
C PRO A 92 -2.19 -25.19 -45.45
N ARG A 93 -0.96 -24.67 -45.33
CA ARG A 93 -0.57 -23.47 -46.05
C ARG A 93 -0.76 -23.81 -47.53
N MET A 94 -1.80 -23.26 -48.14
CA MET A 94 -2.00 -23.41 -49.58
C MET A 94 -0.74 -22.91 -50.27
N THR A 95 -0.23 -23.73 -51.17
CA THR A 95 0.85 -23.32 -52.07
C THR A 95 0.38 -22.12 -52.90
N GLY A 96 1.30 -21.29 -53.38
CA GLY A 96 0.96 -20.10 -54.16
C GLY A 96 0.06 -20.41 -55.37
N GLU A 97 0.19 -21.61 -55.94
CA GLU A 97 -0.66 -22.10 -57.04
C GLU A 97 -2.10 -22.42 -56.62
N GLU A 98 -2.29 -23.01 -55.44
CA GLU A 98 -3.63 -23.31 -54.90
C GLU A 98 -4.38 -22.00 -54.60
N MET A 99 -3.68 -21.02 -54.03
CA MET A 99 -4.26 -19.70 -53.74
C MET A 99 -4.63 -18.95 -55.02
N LEU A 100 -3.80 -19.05 -56.07
CA LEU A 100 -4.09 -18.49 -57.40
C LEU A 100 -5.27 -19.17 -58.08
N ASN A 101 -5.39 -20.50 -57.96
CA ASN A 101 -6.50 -21.25 -58.54
C ASN A 101 -7.83 -21.01 -57.80
N GLU A 102 -7.79 -20.76 -56.50
CA GLU A 102 -8.97 -20.38 -55.73
C GLU A 102 -9.41 -18.95 -56.06
N LEU A 103 -8.46 -18.01 -56.19
CA LEU A 103 -8.73 -16.65 -56.67
C LEU A 103 -9.31 -16.62 -58.09
N ARG A 104 -8.79 -17.46 -59.00
CA ARG A 104 -9.35 -17.62 -60.36
C ARG A 104 -10.77 -18.18 -60.34
N ARG A 105 -11.05 -19.15 -59.45
CA ARG A 105 -12.40 -19.70 -59.26
C ARG A 105 -13.37 -18.68 -58.70
N SER A 106 -12.95 -17.89 -57.71
CA SER A 106 -13.79 -16.81 -57.14
C SER A 106 -13.99 -15.63 -58.10
N ALA A 107 -13.03 -15.37 -58.99
CA ALA A 107 -13.11 -14.31 -59.99
C ALA A 107 -13.94 -14.70 -61.24
N GLY A 108 -14.53 -15.90 -61.30
CA GLY A 108 -15.45 -16.31 -62.37
C GLY A 108 -14.80 -16.42 -63.76
N LEU A 109 -13.48 -16.51 -63.87
CA LEU A 109 -12.79 -16.70 -65.14
C LEU A 109 -12.80 -18.18 -65.52
N ARG A 110 -13.88 -18.63 -66.18
CA ARG A 110 -13.90 -19.89 -66.92
C ARG A 110 -12.86 -19.81 -68.04
N GLN A 111 -11.84 -20.66 -67.99
CA GLN A 111 -11.01 -20.91 -69.17
C GLN A 111 -11.92 -21.52 -70.24
N ARG A 112 -11.93 -20.89 -71.42
CA ARG A 112 -12.37 -21.53 -72.67
C ARG A 112 -11.28 -22.45 -73.16
#